data_AF-A0A8T5GFT6-F1
#
_entry.id   AF-A0A8T5GFT6-F1
#
_cell.length_a   1.000
_cell.length_b   1.000
_cell.length_c   1.000
_cell.angle_alpha   90.00
_cell.angle_beta   90.00
_cell.angle_gamma   90.00
#
_symmetry.space_group_name_H-M   'P 1'
#
loop_
_entity.id
_entity.type
_entity.pdbx_description
1 polymer ?
#
loop_
_entity_poly.entity_id
_entity_poly.type
_entity_poly.pdbx_seq_one_letter_code
_entity_poly.pdbx_strand_id
1 'polypeptide(L)'
;MSARVSKERRKIIRAFGAKLILTNKNEGTDRAIKKVAQLVKKHPKKYINLDQYSNNNNWLAHYKTTGPEILKQTNNKITHLVAGLGTSGTIIGISKFLKEKNPKIKIIATHQASKNNIQGLKNMDESIVPKIYDTTKIDKIIDVTETQANVKTRKLSKQGFFVGISSGAAMFVAEKIASKNKNATIVVIFPDGGEKYLSSKIF
;
A
#
# COMPACT_ATOMS: atom_id res chain seq x y z
N MET A 1 16.52 0.37 -7.95
CA MET A 1 15.47 -0.65 -7.67
C MET A 1 16.09 -2.04 -7.72
N SER A 2 15.50 -3.03 -7.04
CA SER A 2 15.96 -4.43 -7.18
C SER A 2 15.80 -4.92 -8.61
N ALA A 3 16.77 -5.71 -9.11
CA ALA A 3 16.68 -6.37 -10.40
C ALA A 3 15.54 -7.40 -10.50
N ARG A 4 14.92 -7.78 -9.36
CA ARG A 4 13.72 -8.64 -9.28
C ARG A 4 12.45 -7.97 -9.81
N VAL A 5 12.41 -6.64 -9.87
CA VAL A 5 11.27 -5.88 -10.41
C VAL A 5 11.03 -6.27 -11.87
N SER A 6 9.76 -6.41 -12.26
CA SER A 6 9.33 -6.89 -13.58
C SER A 6 9.91 -6.07 -14.73
N LYS A 7 10.07 -6.70 -15.90
CA LYS A 7 10.61 -6.04 -17.10
C LYS A 7 9.68 -4.90 -17.56
N GLU A 8 8.38 -5.10 -17.43
CA GLU A 8 7.28 -4.20 -17.78
C GLU A 8 7.38 -2.92 -16.97
N ARG A 9 7.50 -3.02 -15.63
CA ARG A 9 7.66 -1.84 -14.76
C ARG A 9 8.94 -1.07 -15.09
N ARG A 10 10.03 -1.78 -15.44
CA ARG A 10 11.27 -1.12 -15.90
C ARG A 10 11.10 -0.41 -17.24
N LYS A 11 10.34 -0.98 -18.18
CA LYS A 11 10.04 -0.34 -19.47
C LYS A 11 9.22 0.94 -19.27
N ILE A 12 8.16 0.89 -18.45
CA ILE A 12 7.33 2.06 -18.12
C ILE A 12 8.20 3.20 -17.56
N ILE A 13 9.04 2.91 -16.57
CA ILE A 13 9.88 3.94 -15.94
C ILE A 13 10.89 4.55 -16.93
N ARG A 14 11.47 3.73 -17.84
CA ARG A 14 12.37 4.24 -18.89
C ARG A 14 11.63 5.07 -19.94
N ALA A 15 10.38 4.73 -20.27
CA ALA A 15 9.57 5.51 -21.21
C ALA A 15 9.33 6.94 -20.72
N PHE A 16 9.24 7.15 -19.40
CA PHE A 16 9.21 8.47 -18.77
C PHE A 16 10.60 9.16 -18.68
N GLY A 17 11.64 8.62 -19.34
CA GLY A 17 12.99 9.21 -19.38
C GLY A 17 13.86 8.93 -18.15
N ALA A 18 13.41 8.12 -17.19
CA ALA A 18 14.18 7.88 -15.97
C ALA A 18 15.35 6.89 -16.17
N LYS A 19 16.50 7.22 -15.58
CA LYS A 19 17.67 6.34 -15.52
C LYS A 19 17.51 5.28 -14.44
N LEU A 20 17.61 4.01 -14.82
CA LEU A 20 17.47 2.89 -13.88
C LEU A 20 18.81 2.41 -13.35
N ILE A 21 18.98 2.49 -12.02
CA ILE A 21 20.08 1.82 -11.31
C ILE A 21 19.51 0.56 -10.66
N LEU A 22 20.01 -0.60 -11.09
CA LEU A 22 19.60 -1.91 -10.59
C LEU A 22 20.51 -2.36 -9.45
N THR A 23 19.92 -2.90 -8.38
CA THR A 23 20.63 -3.60 -7.30
C THR A 23 20.39 -5.12 -7.40
N ASN A 24 21.15 -5.91 -6.64
CA ASN A 24 21.02 -7.36 -6.62
C ASN A 24 19.55 -7.80 -6.44
N LYS A 25 19.11 -8.79 -7.23
CA LYS A 25 17.75 -9.34 -7.20
C LYS A 25 17.41 -9.99 -5.85
N ASN A 26 18.40 -10.61 -5.19
CA ASN A 26 18.20 -11.40 -3.97
C ASN A 26 18.07 -10.53 -2.71
N GLU A 27 18.54 -9.28 -2.75
CA GLU A 27 18.55 -8.39 -1.58
C GLU A 27 17.34 -7.44 -1.52
N GLY A 28 16.38 -7.60 -2.44
CA GLY A 28 15.09 -6.91 -2.41
C GLY A 28 15.15 -5.38 -2.43
N THR A 29 14.09 -4.75 -1.90
CA THR A 29 13.93 -3.29 -1.86
C THR A 29 14.88 -2.64 -0.86
N ASP A 30 15.17 -3.30 0.26
CA ASP A 30 16.01 -2.77 1.33
C ASP A 30 17.44 -2.47 0.85
N ARG A 31 17.99 -3.30 -0.04
CA ARG A 31 19.27 -3.00 -0.69
C ARG A 31 19.19 -1.77 -1.59
N ALA A 32 18.08 -1.58 -2.30
CA ALA A 32 17.87 -0.41 -3.13
C ALA A 32 17.79 0.86 -2.28
N ILE A 33 17.15 0.82 -1.12
CA ILE A 33 17.11 1.91 -0.13
C ILE A 33 18.54 2.26 0.32
N LYS A 34 19.32 1.25 0.75
CA LYS A 34 20.73 1.45 1.15
C LYS A 34 21.57 2.06 0.01
N LYS A 35 21.36 1.62 -1.24
CA LYS A 35 22.07 2.16 -2.41
C LYS A 35 21.71 3.64 -2.66
N VAL A 36 20.46 4.03 -2.49
CA VAL A 36 20.03 5.44 -2.59
C VAL A 36 20.73 6.29 -1.54
N ALA A 37 20.75 5.84 -0.28
CA ALA A 37 21.43 6.55 0.81
C ALA A 37 22.93 6.76 0.51
N GLN A 38 23.61 5.74 -0.03
CA GLN A 38 25.01 5.84 -0.45
C GLN A 38 25.22 6.86 -1.57
N LEU A 39 24.35 6.87 -2.60
CA LEU A 39 24.47 7.79 -3.74
C LEU A 39 24.24 9.25 -3.33
N VAL A 40 23.26 9.50 -2.46
CA VAL A 40 22.95 10.84 -1.95
C VAL A 40 24.08 11.35 -1.07
N LYS A 41 24.60 10.50 -0.17
CA LYS A 41 25.78 10.84 0.66
C LYS A 41 27.01 11.17 -0.19
N LYS A 42 27.26 10.40 -1.26
CA LYS A 42 28.41 10.61 -2.16
C LYS A 42 28.24 11.83 -3.07
N HIS A 43 27.02 12.18 -3.45
CA HIS A 43 26.72 13.25 -4.41
C HIS A 43 25.57 14.16 -3.93
N PRO A 44 25.71 14.86 -2.80
CA PRO A 44 24.60 15.59 -2.16
C PRO A 44 24.07 16.76 -2.99
N LYS A 45 24.91 17.37 -3.84
CA LYS A 45 24.48 18.45 -4.76
C LYS A 45 23.74 17.94 -6.01
N LYS A 46 23.80 16.64 -6.30
CA LYS A 46 23.24 16.03 -7.52
C LYS A 46 21.92 15.32 -7.29
N TYR A 47 21.75 14.74 -6.11
CA TYR A 47 20.60 13.88 -5.81
C TYR A 47 19.85 14.39 -4.59
N ILE A 48 18.53 14.50 -4.74
CA ILE A 48 17.59 14.65 -3.64
C ILE A 48 16.95 13.28 -3.39
N ASN A 49 16.97 12.81 -2.14
CA ASN A 49 16.22 11.63 -1.74
C ASN A 49 14.81 12.03 -1.33
N LEU A 50 13.80 11.66 -2.12
CA LEU A 50 12.40 11.93 -1.76
C LEU A 50 11.91 11.10 -0.56
N ASP A 51 12.59 9.98 -0.28
CA ASP A 51 12.36 9.08 0.86
C ASP A 51 10.87 8.83 1.22
N GLN A 52 10.18 8.07 0.37
CA GLN A 52 8.75 7.77 0.56
C GLN A 52 8.40 7.11 1.92
N TYR A 53 9.38 6.55 2.64
CA TYR A 53 9.14 5.83 3.90
C TYR A 53 9.28 6.73 5.13
N SER A 54 9.91 7.90 5.00
CA SER A 54 10.11 8.86 6.10
C SER A 54 9.52 10.24 5.82
N ASN A 55 9.19 10.56 4.57
CA ASN A 55 8.75 11.89 4.19
C ASN A 55 7.28 12.14 4.59
N ASN A 56 7.06 13.18 5.40
CA ASN A 56 5.72 13.57 5.85
C ASN A 56 4.78 13.95 4.71
N ASN A 57 5.31 14.41 3.56
CA ASN A 57 4.49 14.73 2.39
C ASN A 57 3.76 13.50 1.83
N ASN A 58 4.21 12.28 2.14
CA ASN A 58 3.49 11.05 1.78
C ASN A 58 2.13 10.97 2.48
N TRP A 59 2.11 10.90 3.82
CA TRP A 59 0.84 10.80 4.55
C TRP A 59 0.03 12.10 4.48
N LEU A 60 0.68 13.26 4.37
CA LEU A 60 0.01 14.55 4.23
C LEU A 60 -0.82 14.63 2.94
N ALA A 61 -0.38 14.01 1.85
CA ALA A 61 -1.17 13.96 0.62
C ALA A 61 -2.54 13.33 0.90
N HIS A 62 -2.55 12.16 1.53
CA HIS A 62 -3.78 11.44 1.88
C HIS A 62 -4.62 12.13 2.95
N TYR A 63 -3.99 12.85 3.89
CA TYR A 63 -4.71 13.68 4.85
C TYR A 63 -5.43 14.85 4.16
N LYS A 64 -4.80 15.48 3.17
CA LYS A 64 -5.32 16.65 2.45
C LYS A 64 -6.30 16.32 1.34
N THR A 65 -6.25 15.10 0.77
CA THR A 65 -7.08 14.73 -0.38
C THR A 65 -7.91 13.48 -0.11
N THR A 66 -7.27 12.32 0.02
CA THR A 66 -7.96 11.01 0.07
C THR A 66 -8.92 10.90 1.25
N GLY A 67 -8.54 11.37 2.44
CA GLY A 67 -9.42 11.41 3.62
C GLY A 67 -10.68 12.27 3.41
N PRO A 68 -10.53 13.55 3.01
CA PRO A 68 -11.64 14.42 2.66
C PRO A 68 -12.55 13.86 1.57
N GLU A 69 -11.98 13.29 0.50
CA GLU A 69 -12.73 12.66 -0.58
C GLU A 69 -13.61 11.53 -0.07
N ILE A 70 -13.06 10.62 0.72
CA ILE A 70 -13.80 9.50 1.32
C ILE A 70 -14.96 10.00 2.18
N LEU A 71 -14.71 10.98 3.06
CA LEU A 71 -15.75 11.50 3.94
C LEU A 71 -16.88 12.15 3.14
N LYS A 72 -16.54 12.94 2.13
CA LYS A 72 -17.50 13.59 1.23
C LYS A 72 -18.29 12.56 0.42
N GLN A 73 -17.60 11.63 -0.24
CA GLN A 73 -18.22 10.62 -1.11
C GLN A 73 -19.12 9.64 -0.35
N THR A 74 -18.86 9.42 0.94
CA THR A 74 -19.71 8.60 1.80
C THR A 74 -20.81 9.40 2.50
N ASN A 75 -20.94 10.71 2.25
CA ASN A 75 -21.86 11.60 2.96
C ASN A 75 -21.74 11.46 4.50
N ASN A 76 -20.50 11.41 5.00
CA ASN A 76 -20.15 11.18 6.40
C ASN A 76 -20.59 9.81 6.98
N LYS A 77 -21.01 8.85 6.16
CA LYS A 77 -21.54 7.55 6.63
C LYS A 77 -20.49 6.47 6.84
N ILE A 78 -19.23 6.70 6.44
CA ILE A 78 -18.15 5.72 6.63
C ILE A 78 -18.06 5.26 8.10
N THR A 79 -17.98 3.94 8.30
CA THR A 79 -17.77 3.34 9.62
C THR A 79 -16.42 2.63 9.72
N HIS A 80 -15.91 2.09 8.61
CA HIS A 80 -14.63 1.39 8.56
C HIS A 80 -13.82 1.81 7.33
N LEU A 81 -12.53 2.01 7.51
CA LEU A 81 -11.54 2.12 6.45
C LEU A 81 -10.67 0.86 6.43
N VAL A 82 -10.46 0.27 5.26
CA VAL A 82 -9.54 -0.85 5.05
C VAL A 82 -8.47 -0.48 4.03
N ALA A 83 -7.20 -0.54 4.42
CA ALA A 83 -6.07 -0.23 3.53
C ALA A 83 -4.85 -1.11 3.80
N GLY A 84 -4.07 -1.38 2.76
CA GLY A 84 -2.83 -2.16 2.84
C GLY A 84 -1.65 -1.39 3.45
N LEU A 85 -0.80 -2.09 4.20
CA LEU A 85 0.47 -1.57 4.71
C LEU A 85 1.58 -1.73 3.68
N GLY A 86 1.97 -0.61 3.05
CA GLY A 86 3.18 -0.49 2.23
C GLY A 86 4.17 0.51 2.85
N THR A 87 4.14 1.76 2.39
CA THR A 87 4.80 2.88 3.07
C THR A 87 4.10 3.29 4.37
N SER A 88 2.86 2.84 4.55
CA SER A 88 1.86 3.27 5.56
C SER A 88 1.24 4.66 5.35
N GLY A 89 1.72 5.46 4.39
CA GLY A 89 1.24 6.83 4.21
C GLY A 89 -0.27 6.96 3.98
N THR A 90 -0.86 6.05 3.20
CA THR A 90 -2.30 6.00 2.95
C THR A 90 -3.11 5.83 4.23
N ILE A 91 -2.82 4.78 5.01
CA ILE A 91 -3.60 4.50 6.21
C ILE A 91 -3.40 5.57 7.28
N ILE A 92 -2.18 6.10 7.43
CA ILE A 92 -1.87 7.13 8.43
C ILE A 92 -2.52 8.47 8.07
N GLY A 93 -2.42 8.88 6.81
CA GLY A 93 -2.99 10.15 6.36
C GLY A 93 -4.51 10.17 6.46
N ILE A 94 -5.17 9.11 5.97
CA ILE A 94 -6.62 8.99 6.05
C ILE A 94 -7.07 8.87 7.51
N SER A 95 -6.38 8.08 8.33
CA SER A 95 -6.71 7.90 9.75
C SER A 95 -6.69 9.23 10.51
N LYS A 96 -5.62 10.00 10.38
CA LYS A 96 -5.50 11.32 11.03
C LYS A 96 -6.69 12.21 10.67
N PHE A 97 -7.02 12.32 9.38
CA PHE A 97 -8.15 13.13 8.94
C PHE A 97 -9.49 12.59 9.47
N LEU A 98 -9.78 11.31 9.28
CA LEU A 98 -11.07 10.74 9.65
C LEU A 98 -11.29 10.76 11.18
N LYS A 99 -10.25 10.52 11.98
CA LYS A 99 -10.35 10.54 13.44
C LYS A 99 -10.58 11.94 14.01
N GLU A 100 -10.09 13.00 13.35
CA GLU A 100 -10.45 14.38 13.68
C GLU A 100 -11.93 14.68 13.43
N LYS A 101 -12.54 14.03 12.44
CA LYS A 101 -13.96 14.23 12.09
C LYS A 101 -14.90 13.33 12.90
N ASN A 102 -14.51 12.08 13.11
CA ASN A 102 -15.25 11.14 13.93
C ASN A 102 -14.30 10.06 14.49
N PRO A 103 -13.95 10.10 15.79
CA PRO A 103 -13.02 9.15 16.40
C PRO A 103 -13.57 7.71 16.44
N LYS A 104 -14.89 7.50 16.23
CA LYS A 104 -15.51 6.17 16.22
C LYS A 104 -15.25 5.40 14.93
N ILE A 105 -14.85 6.05 13.83
CA ILE A 105 -14.50 5.38 12.57
C ILE A 105 -13.34 4.41 12.83
N LYS A 106 -13.48 3.16 12.39
CA LYS A 106 -12.47 2.11 12.59
C LYS A 106 -11.48 2.06 11.44
N ILE A 107 -10.20 2.13 11.77
CA ILE A 107 -9.09 2.10 10.83
C ILE A 107 -8.45 0.72 10.87
N ILE A 108 -8.56 -0.02 9.77
CA ILE A 108 -8.15 -1.42 9.69
C ILE A 108 -7.04 -1.59 8.66
N ALA A 109 -5.88 -2.03 9.12
CA ALA A 109 -4.72 -2.29 8.30
C ALA A 109 -4.72 -3.72 7.78
N THR A 110 -4.44 -3.88 6.48
CA THR A 110 -4.14 -5.17 5.86
C THR A 110 -2.62 -5.35 5.83
N HIS A 111 -2.13 -6.37 6.52
CA HIS A 111 -0.72 -6.70 6.65
C HIS A 111 -0.44 -8.04 5.96
N GLN A 112 0.73 -8.19 5.34
CA GLN A 112 1.10 -9.47 4.75
C GLN A 112 1.64 -10.41 5.84
N ALA A 113 1.13 -11.63 5.89
CA ALA A 113 1.64 -12.64 6.80
C ALA A 113 3.13 -12.96 6.54
N SER A 114 3.85 -13.41 7.55
CA SER A 114 5.26 -13.80 7.42
C SER A 114 5.50 -14.78 6.29
N LYS A 115 6.67 -14.70 5.65
CA LYS A 115 7.08 -15.55 4.51
C LYS A 115 6.15 -15.50 3.28
N ASN A 116 5.22 -14.55 3.21
CA ASN A 116 4.40 -14.30 2.03
C ASN A 116 4.95 -13.10 1.25
N ASN A 117 4.64 -13.01 -0.04
CA ASN A 117 5.09 -11.91 -0.88
C ASN A 117 3.91 -11.30 -1.66
N ILE A 118 3.11 -10.50 -0.96
CA ILE A 118 2.01 -9.76 -1.59
C ILE A 118 2.57 -8.48 -2.17
N GLN A 119 2.70 -8.42 -3.49
CA GLN A 119 3.27 -7.25 -4.16
C GLN A 119 2.52 -5.96 -3.79
N GLY A 120 3.28 -4.98 -3.28
CA GLY A 120 2.75 -3.69 -2.83
C GLY A 120 2.53 -3.60 -1.31
N LEU A 121 2.43 -4.74 -0.62
CA LEU A 121 2.44 -4.79 0.83
C LEU A 121 3.86 -4.99 1.36
N LYS A 122 4.03 -4.65 2.64
CA LYS A 122 5.25 -4.77 3.39
C LYS A 122 4.95 -5.47 4.70
N ASN A 123 5.77 -6.45 5.04
CA ASN A 123 5.76 -7.03 6.37
C ASN A 123 6.54 -6.11 7.32
N MET A 124 5.91 -5.69 8.40
CA MET A 124 6.49 -4.75 9.39
C MET A 124 7.43 -5.43 10.37
N ASP A 125 7.46 -6.76 10.41
CA ASP A 125 8.37 -7.56 11.25
C ASP A 125 9.65 -7.95 10.50
N GLU A 126 9.57 -8.15 9.18
CA GLU A 126 10.66 -8.71 8.36
C GLU A 126 11.42 -7.65 7.53
N SER A 127 10.86 -6.44 7.36
CA SER A 127 11.42 -5.41 6.47
C SER A 127 11.64 -4.08 7.20
N ILE A 128 12.55 -3.22 6.73
CA ILE A 128 12.82 -1.89 7.34
C ILE A 128 11.53 -1.09 7.59
N VAL A 129 11.10 -0.94 8.84
CA VAL A 129 9.83 -0.26 9.18
C VAL A 129 9.82 1.19 8.70
N PRO A 130 8.79 1.67 7.97
CA PRO A 130 8.69 3.06 7.56
C PRO A 130 8.63 3.98 8.79
N LYS A 131 9.37 5.10 8.79
CA LYS A 131 9.33 6.06 9.90
C LYS A 131 7.98 6.76 10.06
N ILE A 132 7.19 6.85 8.99
CA ILE A 132 5.85 7.43 9.03
C ILE A 132 4.79 6.46 9.59
N TYR A 133 5.15 5.21 9.87
CA TYR A 133 4.24 4.22 10.43
C TYR A 133 3.95 4.52 11.91
N ASP A 134 2.68 4.68 12.24
CA ASP A 134 2.20 5.00 13.59
C ASP A 134 1.03 4.09 13.95
N THR A 135 1.29 3.09 14.78
CA THR A 135 0.31 2.09 15.22
C THR A 135 -0.82 2.70 16.04
N THR A 136 -0.59 3.85 16.70
CA THR A 136 -1.64 4.55 17.47
C THR A 136 -2.77 5.08 16.59
N LYS A 137 -2.56 5.15 15.27
CA LYS A 137 -3.55 5.57 14.28
C LYS A 137 -4.30 4.39 13.65
N ILE A 138 -4.08 3.17 14.12
CA ILE A 138 -4.66 1.95 13.53
C ILE A 138 -5.41 1.19 14.63
N ASP A 139 -6.71 0.99 14.46
CA ASP A 139 -7.53 0.27 15.45
C ASP A 139 -7.28 -1.25 15.40
N LYS A 140 -6.96 -1.79 14.21
CA LYS A 140 -6.68 -3.23 14.04
C LYS A 140 -5.78 -3.49 12.85
N ILE A 141 -4.88 -4.46 13.00
CA ILE A 141 -4.05 -5.00 11.92
C ILE A 141 -4.51 -6.45 11.68
N ILE A 142 -4.73 -6.81 10.42
CA ILE A 142 -5.16 -8.17 10.03
C ILE A 142 -4.18 -8.72 9.01
N ASP A 143 -3.59 -9.87 9.36
CA ASP A 143 -2.70 -10.60 8.47
C ASP A 143 -3.47 -11.31 7.36
N VAL A 144 -2.90 -11.25 6.17
CA VAL A 144 -3.42 -11.88 4.96
C VAL A 144 -2.32 -12.69 4.29
N THR A 145 -2.65 -13.92 3.90
CA THR A 145 -1.75 -14.77 3.13
C THR A 145 -1.85 -14.46 1.64
N GLU A 146 -0.80 -14.79 0.89
CA GLU A 146 -0.77 -14.61 -0.57
C GLU A 146 -1.91 -15.38 -1.25
N THR A 147 -2.21 -16.61 -0.79
CA THR A 147 -3.35 -17.39 -1.29
C THR A 147 -4.68 -16.67 -1.10
N GLN A 148 -4.92 -16.09 0.08
CA GLN A 148 -6.15 -15.34 0.37
C GLN A 148 -6.29 -14.12 -0.53
N ALA A 149 -5.20 -13.34 -0.68
CA ALA A 149 -5.17 -12.18 -1.56
C ALA A 149 -5.40 -12.57 -3.02
N ASN A 150 -4.77 -13.65 -3.50
CA ASN A 150 -4.86 -14.10 -4.88
C ASN A 150 -6.27 -14.56 -5.24
N VAL A 151 -6.90 -15.37 -4.37
CA VAL A 151 -8.28 -15.84 -4.56
C VAL A 151 -9.24 -14.66 -4.66
N LYS A 152 -9.08 -13.64 -3.81
CA LYS A 152 -9.95 -12.45 -3.86
C LYS A 152 -9.69 -11.55 -5.05
N THR A 153 -8.44 -11.38 -5.46
CA THR A 153 -8.09 -10.62 -6.67
C THR A 153 -8.74 -11.22 -7.92
N ARG A 154 -8.69 -12.55 -8.07
CA ARG A 154 -9.34 -13.27 -9.18
C ARG A 154 -10.86 -13.12 -9.13
N LYS A 155 -11.46 -13.22 -7.93
CA LYS A 155 -12.91 -13.02 -7.75
C LYS A 155 -13.33 -11.61 -8.15
N LEU A 156 -12.60 -10.58 -7.71
CA LEU A 156 -12.84 -9.18 -8.08
C LEU A 156 -12.79 -8.96 -9.60
N SER A 157 -11.83 -9.59 -10.28
CA SER A 157 -11.70 -9.49 -11.74
C SER A 157 -12.93 -10.05 -12.47
N LYS A 158 -13.47 -11.18 -12.00
CA LYS A 158 -14.73 -11.74 -12.51
C LYS A 158 -15.96 -10.85 -12.25
N GLN A 159 -15.85 -9.90 -11.33
CA GLN A 159 -16.89 -8.91 -11.00
C GLN A 159 -16.67 -7.57 -11.73
N GLY A 160 -15.72 -7.49 -12.65
CA GLY A 160 -15.40 -6.27 -13.42
C GLY A 160 -14.37 -5.35 -12.75
N PHE A 161 -13.86 -5.70 -11.57
CA PHE A 161 -12.80 -4.94 -10.89
C PHE A 161 -11.43 -5.54 -11.20
N PHE A 162 -10.80 -5.05 -12.27
CA PHE A 162 -9.47 -5.50 -12.66
C PHE A 162 -8.38 -4.77 -11.87
N VAL A 163 -7.97 -5.34 -10.73
CA VAL A 163 -7.12 -4.70 -9.72
C VAL A 163 -5.90 -5.55 -9.32
N GLY A 164 -4.91 -4.92 -8.69
CA GLY A 164 -3.71 -5.60 -8.18
C GLY A 164 -3.94 -6.49 -6.96
N ILE A 165 -2.92 -7.27 -6.59
CA ILE A 165 -3.00 -8.29 -5.52
C ILE A 165 -3.28 -7.68 -4.14
N SER A 166 -2.69 -6.51 -3.85
CA SER A 166 -2.91 -5.79 -2.58
C SER A 166 -4.36 -5.33 -2.40
N SER A 167 -5.07 -5.04 -3.50
CA SER A 167 -6.51 -4.77 -3.50
C SER A 167 -7.31 -6.00 -3.09
N GLY A 168 -6.96 -7.19 -3.59
CA GLY A 168 -7.57 -8.45 -3.15
C GLY A 168 -7.33 -8.75 -1.67
N ALA A 169 -6.14 -8.43 -1.16
CA ALA A 169 -5.85 -8.54 0.27
C ALA A 169 -6.73 -7.60 1.11
N ALA A 170 -6.88 -6.34 0.71
CA ALA A 170 -7.75 -5.39 1.39
C ALA A 170 -9.23 -5.81 1.33
N MET A 171 -9.69 -6.32 0.17
CA MET A 171 -11.05 -6.82 0.02
C MET A 171 -11.32 -8.06 0.88
N PHE A 172 -10.35 -8.96 1.01
CA PHE A 172 -10.45 -10.12 1.90
C PHE A 172 -10.75 -9.69 3.34
N VAL A 173 -10.06 -8.65 3.82
CA VAL A 173 -10.28 -8.09 5.16
C VAL A 173 -11.65 -7.40 5.25
N ALA A 174 -12.03 -6.64 4.22
CA ALA A 174 -13.32 -5.97 4.17
C ALA A 174 -14.50 -6.95 4.23
N GLU A 175 -14.47 -8.06 3.48
CA GLU A 175 -15.51 -9.09 3.53
C GLU A 175 -15.64 -9.72 4.94
N LYS A 176 -14.53 -9.91 5.66
CA LYS A 176 -14.53 -10.39 7.06
C LYS A 176 -15.17 -9.41 8.04
N ILE A 177 -15.02 -8.11 7.79
CA ILE A 177 -15.66 -7.07 8.60
C ILE A 177 -17.15 -7.02 8.27
N ALA A 178 -17.50 -7.02 6.98
CA ALA A 178 -18.88 -6.96 6.50
C ALA A 178 -19.73 -8.12 7.04
N SER A 179 -19.18 -9.34 7.09
CA SER A 179 -19.91 -10.52 7.60
C SER A 179 -20.33 -10.41 9.07
N LYS A 180 -19.69 -9.52 9.84
CA LYS A 180 -19.98 -9.26 11.26
C LYS A 180 -20.71 -7.94 11.50
N ASN A 181 -20.88 -7.10 10.47
CA ASN A 181 -21.40 -5.74 10.62
C ASN A 181 -22.36 -5.39 9.48
N LYS A 182 -23.62 -5.86 9.57
CA LYS A 182 -24.62 -5.76 8.48
C LYS A 182 -24.91 -4.32 8.01
N ASN A 183 -24.77 -3.31 8.87
CA ASN A 183 -25.08 -1.90 8.56
C ASN A 183 -23.82 -1.03 8.40
N ALA A 184 -22.64 -1.63 8.21
CA ALA A 184 -21.40 -0.88 8.07
C ALA A 184 -21.23 -0.30 6.66
N THR A 185 -20.85 0.97 6.57
CA THR A 185 -20.27 1.55 5.35
C THR A 185 -18.76 1.36 5.40
N ILE A 186 -18.25 0.38 4.64
CA ILE A 186 -16.84 0.02 4.61
C ILE A 186 -16.21 0.59 3.34
N VAL A 187 -15.16 1.39 3.50
CA VAL A 187 -14.36 1.90 2.38
C VAL A 187 -13.07 1.10 2.29
N VAL A 188 -12.77 0.61 1.08
CA VAL A 188 -11.61 -0.24 0.80
C VAL A 188 -10.74 0.45 -0.24
N ILE A 189 -9.44 0.56 0.02
CA ILE A 189 -8.49 1.16 -0.92
C ILE A 189 -7.97 0.10 -1.88
N PHE A 190 -8.20 0.32 -3.18
CA PHE A 190 -7.59 -0.45 -4.27
C PHE A 190 -6.46 0.39 -4.91
N PRO A 191 -5.18 0.08 -4.63
CA PRO A 191 -4.09 0.99 -4.98
C PRO A 191 -3.77 1.08 -6.48
N ASP A 192 -4.02 0.01 -7.24
CA ASP A 192 -3.73 -0.03 -8.67
C ASP A 192 -4.56 -1.07 -9.45
N GLY A 193 -4.52 -0.92 -10.77
CA GLY A 193 -5.15 -1.83 -11.73
C GLY A 193 -4.35 -3.11 -12.01
N GLY A 194 -5.06 -4.14 -12.44
CA GLY A 194 -4.55 -5.49 -12.71
C GLY A 194 -3.60 -5.58 -13.91
N GLU A 195 -3.64 -4.60 -14.82
CA GLU A 195 -2.85 -4.60 -16.07
C GLU A 195 -1.33 -4.68 -15.81
N LYS A 196 -0.89 -4.17 -14.65
CA LYS A 196 0.50 -4.19 -14.21
C LYS A 196 0.99 -5.57 -13.77
N TYR A 197 0.09 -6.54 -13.69
CA TYR A 197 0.33 -7.88 -13.13
C TYR A 197 0.09 -9.01 -14.14
N LEU A 198 -0.17 -8.70 -15.42
CA LEU A 198 -0.40 -9.69 -16.48
C LEU A 198 0.77 -10.67 -16.69
N SER A 199 2.00 -10.23 -16.39
CA SER A 199 3.20 -11.08 -16.46
C SER A 199 3.46 -11.88 -15.18
N SER A 200 2.53 -11.87 -14.22
CA SER A 200 2.63 -12.62 -12.96
C SER A 200 1.69 -13.83 -12.97
N LYS A 201 1.75 -14.68 -11.94
CA LYS A 201 0.93 -15.90 -11.84
C LYS A 201 -0.50 -15.64 -11.30
N ILE A 202 -0.93 -14.38 -11.23
CA ILE A 202 -2.21 -14.01 -10.60
C ILE A 202 -3.42 -14.22 -11.51
N PHE A 203 -3.29 -13.91 -12.80
CA PHE A 203 -4.37 -14.03 -13.79
C PHE A 203 -4.16 -15.26 -14.68
#